data_AF-A0A7K2X2K1-F1
#
_entry.id   AF-A0A7K2X2K1-F1
#
_cell.length_a   1.000
_cell.length_b   1.000
_cell.length_c   1.000
_cell.angle_alpha   90.00
_cell.angle_beta   90.00
_cell.angle_gamma   90.00
#
_symmetry.space_group_name_H-M   'P 1'
#
loop_
_entity.id
_entity.type
_entity.pdbx_description
1 polymer ?
#
loop_
_entity_poly.entity_id
_entity_poly.type
_entity_poly.pdbx_seq_one_letter_code
_entity_poly.pdbx_strand_id
1 'polypeptide(L)'
;AVTEPTETATAAAFAHTAVLAGRPENAAPLAEAGRLFGRLAHLLDAVEDQAADAASGAWNPLTATGTSRAEARRLADDALHGIRLALKDARFADGKLVHVLLAHELRTSVDRAFSTTTCSHGAHGAGQGPVPGNPYAPQGPGPGNPFAPGPGG
;
A
#
# COMPACT_ATOMS: atom_id res chain seq x y z
N ALA A 1 23.97 2.43 7.64
CA ALA A 1 22.60 2.97 7.84
C ALA A 1 21.71 1.84 8.37
N VAL A 2 20.63 2.13 9.10
CA VAL A 2 19.75 1.08 9.67
C VAL A 2 19.21 0.12 8.60
N THR A 3 19.04 0.60 7.36
CA THR A 3 18.51 -0.16 6.23
C THR A 3 19.54 -1.02 5.48
N GLU A 4 20.84 -0.85 5.74
CA GLU A 4 21.91 -1.41 4.91
C GLU A 4 21.89 -2.96 4.82
N PRO A 5 21.62 -3.72 5.90
CA PRO A 5 21.49 -5.18 5.79
C PRO A 5 20.33 -5.62 4.87
N THR A 6 19.16 -4.97 4.99
CA THR A 6 17.99 -5.28 4.16
C THR A 6 18.21 -4.89 2.70
N GLU A 7 18.83 -3.72 2.46
CA GLU A 7 19.23 -3.26 1.13
C GLU A 7 20.16 -4.27 0.45
N THR A 8 21.18 -4.77 1.16
CA THR A 8 22.13 -5.76 0.62
C THR A 8 21.46 -7.10 0.34
N ALA A 9 20.62 -7.59 1.25
CA ALA A 9 19.92 -8.87 1.06
C ALA A 9 18.94 -8.83 -0.12
N THR A 10 18.15 -7.77 -0.23
CA THR A 10 17.19 -7.59 -1.34
C THR A 10 17.89 -7.39 -2.68
N ALA A 11 19.00 -6.64 -2.72
CA ALA A 11 19.84 -6.53 -3.89
C ALA A 11 20.35 -7.90 -4.38
N ALA A 12 20.89 -8.71 -3.46
CA ALA A 12 21.38 -10.05 -3.79
C ALA A 12 20.25 -10.96 -4.31
N ALA A 13 19.08 -10.94 -3.66
CA ALA A 13 17.92 -11.73 -4.08
C ALA A 13 17.45 -11.36 -5.49
N PHE A 14 17.31 -10.06 -5.78
CA PHE A 14 16.88 -9.60 -7.10
C PHE A 14 17.93 -9.90 -8.17
N ALA A 15 19.22 -9.66 -7.89
CA ALA A 15 20.30 -10.01 -8.80
C ALA A 15 20.31 -11.50 -9.14
N HIS A 16 20.04 -12.36 -8.17
CA HIS A 16 20.00 -13.81 -8.38
C HIS A 16 18.89 -14.25 -9.35
N THR A 17 17.79 -13.50 -9.44
CA THR A 17 16.74 -13.78 -10.44
C THR A 17 17.26 -13.67 -11.88
N ALA A 18 18.25 -12.81 -12.14
CA ALA A 18 18.91 -12.70 -13.45
C ALA A 18 19.62 -14.01 -13.82
N VAL A 19 20.26 -14.65 -12.83
CA VAL A 19 20.94 -15.94 -13.01
C VAL A 19 19.93 -17.04 -13.29
N LEU A 20 18.86 -17.12 -12.49
CA LEU A 20 17.79 -18.10 -12.67
C LEU A 20 17.07 -17.95 -14.01
N ALA A 21 16.95 -16.72 -14.51
CA ALA A 21 16.34 -16.41 -15.81
C ALA A 21 17.30 -16.61 -17.01
N GLY A 22 18.55 -17.04 -16.78
CA GLY A 22 19.55 -17.20 -17.85
C GLY A 22 19.96 -15.89 -18.51
N ARG A 23 19.84 -14.77 -17.80
CA ARG A 23 20.07 -13.40 -18.28
C ARG A 23 21.02 -12.65 -17.34
N PRO A 24 22.26 -13.13 -17.14
CA PRO A 24 23.18 -12.57 -16.16
C PRO A 24 23.51 -11.09 -16.38
N GLU A 25 23.33 -10.56 -17.60
CA GLU A 25 23.43 -9.12 -17.89
C GLU A 25 22.50 -8.24 -17.04
N ASN A 26 21.40 -8.80 -16.53
CA ASN A 26 20.41 -8.08 -15.74
C ASN A 26 20.79 -8.04 -14.26
N ALA A 27 21.87 -8.70 -13.84
CA ALA A 27 22.22 -8.82 -12.42
C ALA A 27 22.43 -7.45 -11.78
N ALA A 28 23.18 -6.55 -12.43
CA ALA A 28 23.43 -5.19 -11.92
C ALA A 28 22.16 -4.33 -11.83
N PRO A 29 21.34 -4.16 -12.89
CA PRO A 29 20.12 -3.37 -12.78
C PRO A 29 19.11 -3.99 -11.79
N LEU A 30 19.01 -5.31 -11.70
CA LEU A 30 18.12 -5.95 -10.73
C LEU A 30 18.66 -5.83 -9.30
N ALA A 31 19.98 -5.86 -9.09
CA ALA A 31 20.58 -5.58 -7.78
C ALA A 31 20.19 -4.17 -7.29
N GLU A 32 20.28 -3.19 -8.18
CA GLU A 32 19.92 -1.81 -7.84
C GLU A 32 18.42 -1.65 -7.54
N ALA A 33 17.56 -2.26 -8.37
CA ALA A 33 16.13 -2.30 -8.10
C ALA A 33 15.82 -2.96 -6.74
N GLY A 34 16.50 -4.07 -6.42
CA GLY A 34 16.37 -4.76 -5.14
C GLY A 34 16.80 -3.90 -3.96
N ARG A 35 17.96 -3.23 -4.06
CA ARG A 35 18.48 -2.33 -3.03
C ARG A 35 17.49 -1.23 -2.69
N LEU A 36 16.98 -0.55 -3.72
CA LEU A 36 16.00 0.53 -3.56
C LEU A 36 14.66 0.01 -3.03
N PHE A 37 14.24 -1.18 -3.45
CA PHE A 37 13.06 -1.85 -2.92
C PHE A 37 13.21 -2.13 -1.42
N GLY A 38 14.35 -2.68 -0.97
CA GLY A 38 14.61 -2.94 0.45
C GLY A 38 14.59 -1.67 1.29
N ARG A 39 15.15 -0.57 0.78
CA ARG A 39 15.06 0.75 1.40
C ARG A 39 13.62 1.23 1.51
N LEU A 40 12.86 1.14 0.42
CA LEU A 40 11.47 1.56 0.38
C LEU A 40 10.62 0.76 1.37
N ALA A 41 10.76 -0.56 1.39
CA ALA A 41 10.02 -1.43 2.30
C ALA A 41 10.24 -1.03 3.77
N HIS A 42 11.50 -0.85 4.18
CA HIS A 42 11.81 -0.46 5.56
C HIS A 42 11.28 0.95 5.91
N LEU A 43 11.26 1.86 4.93
CA LEU A 43 10.72 3.19 5.12
C LEU A 43 9.19 3.17 5.28
N LEU A 44 8.49 2.37 4.49
CA LEU A 44 7.04 2.22 4.59
C LEU A 44 6.64 1.59 5.94
N ASP A 45 7.35 0.55 6.37
CA ASP A 45 7.18 -0.08 7.68
C ASP A 45 7.25 0.95 8.81
N ALA A 46 8.32 1.76 8.81
CA ALA A 46 8.50 2.81 9.80
C ALA A 46 7.41 3.90 9.77
N VAL A 47 6.84 4.20 8.59
CA VAL A 47 5.76 5.18 8.42
C VAL A 47 4.42 4.64 8.91
N GLU A 48 4.14 3.37 8.66
CA GLU A 48 2.91 2.68 9.04
C GLU A 48 2.87 2.42 10.55
N ASP A 49 3.98 2.00 11.14
CA ASP A 49 4.06 1.67 12.57
C ASP A 49 4.25 2.89 13.47
N GLN A 50 4.59 4.06 12.92
CA GLN A 50 4.95 5.26 13.68
C GLN A 50 3.98 5.60 14.82
N ALA A 51 2.67 5.48 14.57
CA ALA A 51 1.66 5.80 15.58
C ALA A 51 1.56 4.72 16.68
N ALA A 52 1.65 3.44 16.31
CA ALA A 52 1.61 2.32 17.24
C ALA A 52 2.89 2.29 18.12
N ASP A 53 4.04 2.56 17.52
CA ASP A 53 5.32 2.67 18.23
C ASP A 53 5.29 3.82 19.24
N ALA A 54 4.76 4.99 18.83
CA ALA A 54 4.60 6.12 19.74
C ALA A 54 3.66 5.81 20.90
N ALA A 55 2.56 5.10 20.65
CA ALA A 55 1.58 4.73 21.69
C ALA A 55 2.12 3.69 22.68
N SER A 56 2.97 2.77 22.22
CA SER A 56 3.56 1.70 23.03
C SER A 56 4.91 2.08 23.65
N GLY A 57 5.50 3.22 23.26
CA GLY A 57 6.85 3.61 23.65
C GLY A 57 7.95 2.79 22.97
N ALA A 58 7.62 2.10 21.88
CA ALA A 58 8.59 1.33 21.10
C ALA A 58 9.50 2.25 20.25
N TRP A 59 10.62 1.70 19.82
CA TRP A 59 11.56 2.41 18.97
C TRP A 59 11.06 2.45 17.52
N ASN A 60 11.02 3.64 16.93
CA ASN A 60 10.73 3.84 15.51
C ASN A 60 11.88 4.63 14.86
N PRO A 61 12.42 4.22 13.71
CA PRO A 61 13.59 4.86 13.11
C PRO A 61 13.33 6.31 12.69
N LEU A 62 12.11 6.66 12.24
CA LEU A 62 11.79 8.04 11.86
C LEU A 62 11.79 8.95 13.07
N THR A 63 11.14 8.53 14.15
CA THR A 63 11.09 9.28 15.40
C THR A 63 12.48 9.38 16.04
N ALA A 64 13.23 8.28 16.08
CA ALA A 64 14.56 8.24 16.68
C ALA A 64 15.59 9.13 15.96
N THR A 65 15.42 9.33 14.64
CA THR A 65 16.31 10.17 13.83
C THR A 65 15.77 11.58 13.60
N GLY A 66 14.56 11.89 14.07
CA GLY A 66 13.89 13.17 13.79
C GLY A 66 13.47 13.34 12.32
N THR A 67 13.37 12.25 11.57
CA THR A 67 12.96 12.29 10.16
C THR A 67 11.47 12.59 10.07
N SER A 68 11.12 13.73 9.46
CA SER A 68 9.72 14.12 9.26
C SER A 68 9.01 13.21 8.26
N ARG A 69 7.67 13.10 8.35
CA ARG A 69 6.87 12.37 7.34
C ARG A 69 7.03 12.95 5.94
N ALA A 70 7.24 14.27 5.80
CA ALA A 70 7.48 14.88 4.51
C ALA A 70 8.82 14.43 3.92
N GLU A 71 9.86 14.31 4.75
CA GLU A 71 11.15 13.80 4.32
C GLU A 71 11.10 12.30 3.98
N ALA A 72 10.45 11.51 4.82
CA ALA A 72 10.17 10.10 4.52
C ALA A 72 9.42 9.96 3.18
N ARG A 73 8.46 10.83 2.89
CA ARG A 73 7.74 10.81 1.61
C ARG A 73 8.69 11.07 0.43
N ARG A 74 9.55 12.08 0.52
CA ARG A 74 10.54 12.38 -0.52
C ARG A 74 11.47 11.19 -0.78
N LEU A 75 12.02 10.59 0.29
CA LEU A 75 12.88 9.42 0.19
C LEU A 75 12.16 8.21 -0.46
N ALA A 76 10.87 8.02 -0.17
CA ALA A 76 10.06 6.97 -0.78
C ALA A 76 9.83 7.21 -2.28
N ASP A 77 9.49 8.45 -2.66
CA ASP A 77 9.29 8.83 -4.06
C ASP A 77 10.59 8.71 -4.89
N ASP A 78 11.74 9.08 -4.29
CA ASP A 78 13.06 8.93 -4.91
C ASP A 78 13.43 7.46 -5.12
N ALA A 79 13.20 6.60 -4.12
CA ALA A 79 13.43 5.17 -4.24
C ALA A 79 12.55 4.56 -5.34
N LEU A 80 11.27 4.92 -5.40
CA LEU A 80 10.34 4.48 -6.44
C LEU A 80 10.78 4.94 -7.84
N HIS A 81 11.27 6.17 -7.96
CA HIS A 81 11.82 6.67 -9.21
C HIS A 81 13.06 5.86 -9.64
N GLY A 82 14.00 5.63 -8.71
CA GLY A 82 15.20 4.84 -8.97
C GLY A 82 14.88 3.40 -9.38
N ILE A 83 13.91 2.74 -8.75
CA ILE A 83 13.45 1.39 -9.13
C ILE A 83 12.98 1.39 -10.59
N ARG A 84 12.19 2.40 -11.00
CA ARG A 84 11.71 2.50 -12.39
C ARG A 84 12.85 2.69 -13.39
N LEU A 85 13.91 3.42 -13.03
CA LEU A 85 15.09 3.58 -13.88
C LEU A 85 15.87 2.26 -13.97
N ALA A 86 16.15 1.62 -12.84
CA ALA A 86 16.87 0.34 -12.80
C ALA A 86 16.14 -0.75 -13.61
N LEU A 87 14.81 -0.80 -13.54
CA LEU A 87 14.01 -1.74 -14.34
C LEU A 87 14.03 -1.43 -15.85
N LYS A 88 14.23 -0.17 -16.26
CA LYS A 88 14.40 0.19 -17.68
C LYS A 88 15.75 -0.29 -18.23
N ASP A 89 16.76 -0.41 -17.39
CA ASP A 89 18.09 -0.88 -17.77
C ASP A 89 18.18 -2.42 -17.86
N ALA A 90 17.19 -3.14 -17.33
CA ALA A 90 17.08 -4.59 -17.44
C ALA A 90 16.35 -5.02 -18.72
N ARG A 91 16.83 -6.09 -19.36
CA ARG A 91 16.19 -6.67 -20.55
C ARG A 91 15.22 -7.78 -20.14
N PHE A 92 13.92 -7.58 -20.35
CA PHE A 92 12.89 -8.60 -20.11
C PHE A 92 12.39 -9.24 -21.42
N ALA A 93 11.96 -10.50 -21.37
CA ALA A 93 11.20 -11.10 -22.47
C ALA A 93 9.75 -10.61 -22.46
N ASP A 94 9.14 -10.56 -21.27
CA ASP A 94 7.90 -9.83 -20.97
C ASP A 94 8.09 -9.07 -19.66
N GLY A 95 8.05 -7.74 -19.71
CA GLY A 95 8.24 -6.86 -18.56
C GLY A 95 6.94 -6.46 -17.85
N LYS A 96 5.77 -6.89 -18.33
CA LYS A 96 4.48 -6.40 -17.82
C LYS A 96 4.28 -6.68 -16.34
N LEU A 97 4.50 -7.93 -15.91
CA LEU A 97 4.32 -8.31 -14.49
C LEU A 97 5.26 -7.51 -13.58
N VAL A 98 6.53 -7.41 -13.96
CA VAL A 98 7.55 -6.66 -13.22
C VAL A 98 7.16 -5.19 -13.12
N HIS A 99 6.66 -4.60 -14.21
CA HIS A 99 6.23 -3.21 -14.23
C HIS A 99 5.00 -2.97 -13.34
N VAL A 100 4.00 -3.86 -13.37
CA VAL A 100 2.83 -3.76 -12.50
C VAL A 100 3.26 -3.82 -11.04
N LEU A 101 3.99 -4.87 -10.64
CA LEU A 101 4.35 -5.10 -9.25
C LEU A 101 5.32 -4.03 -8.71
N LEU A 102 6.36 -3.68 -9.47
CA LEU A 102 7.46 -2.86 -8.97
C LEU A 102 7.40 -1.40 -9.40
N ALA A 103 6.44 -0.99 -10.24
CA ALA A 103 6.26 0.43 -10.56
C ALA A 103 4.87 0.94 -10.21
N HIS A 104 3.82 0.15 -10.45
CA HIS A 104 2.44 0.55 -10.17
C HIS A 104 2.07 0.27 -8.70
N GLU A 105 2.15 -0.98 -8.27
CA GLU A 105 1.73 -1.37 -6.91
C GLU A 105 2.60 -0.74 -5.82
N LEU A 106 3.90 -0.55 -6.07
CA LEU A 106 4.75 0.19 -5.15
C LEU A 106 4.31 1.65 -4.98
N ARG A 107 3.84 2.31 -6.06
CA ARG A 107 3.30 3.66 -5.96
C ARG A 107 2.04 3.67 -5.09
N THR A 108 1.13 2.76 -5.36
CA THR A 108 -0.10 2.61 -4.57
C THR A 108 0.22 2.36 -3.10
N SER A 109 1.24 1.54 -2.81
CA SER A 109 1.69 1.25 -1.44
C SER A 109 2.25 2.49 -0.75
N VAL A 110 3.06 3.29 -1.44
CA VAL A 110 3.53 4.60 -0.95
C VAL A 110 2.33 5.51 -0.66
N ASP A 111 1.45 5.69 -1.64
CA ASP A 111 0.30 6.58 -1.48
C ASP A 111 -0.60 6.14 -0.32
N ARG A 112 -0.80 4.83 -0.12
CA ARG A 112 -1.53 4.26 1.01
C ARG A 112 -0.87 4.55 2.36
N ALA A 113 0.44 4.30 2.50
CA ALA A 113 1.16 4.49 3.76
C ALA A 113 1.22 5.98 4.20
N PHE A 114 1.24 6.90 3.22
CA PHE A 114 1.30 8.34 3.48
C PHE A 114 -0.06 9.04 3.49
N SER A 115 -1.12 8.40 2.99
CA SER A 115 -2.48 8.89 3.16
C SER A 115 -2.84 8.82 4.64
N THR A 116 -2.98 9.99 5.27
CA THR A 116 -3.27 10.16 6.68
C THR A 116 -4.30 9.15 7.18
N THR A 117 -3.97 8.50 8.30
CA THR A 117 -4.89 7.78 9.18
C THR A 117 -6.03 8.70 9.64
N THR A 118 -7.00 8.96 8.76
CA THR A 118 -8.38 8.81 9.20
C THR A 118 -8.60 7.33 9.26
N CYS A 119 -8.68 6.77 10.47
CA CYS A 119 -9.33 5.48 10.68
C CYS A 119 -10.73 5.60 10.07
N SER A 120 -10.89 5.19 8.81
CA SER A 120 -12.18 4.83 8.27
C SER A 120 -12.40 3.38 8.69
N HIS A 121 -12.76 3.20 9.96
CA HIS A 121 -13.76 2.17 10.25
C HIS A 121 -15.05 2.62 9.57
N GLY A 122 -15.10 2.46 8.25
CA GLY A 122 -16.36 2.41 7.54
C GLY A 122 -17.06 1.18 8.06
N ALA A 123 -17.92 1.38 9.06
CA ALA A 123 -18.98 0.44 9.33
C ALA A 123 -19.64 0.13 7.98
N HIS A 124 -19.55 -1.13 7.56
CA HIS A 124 -20.46 -1.63 6.56
C HIS A 124 -21.88 -1.45 7.12
N GLY A 125 -22.59 -0.44 6.63
CA GLY A 125 -24.03 -0.27 6.85
C GLY A 125 -24.45 1.09 7.41
N ALA A 126 -24.79 2.01 6.51
CA ALA A 126 -26.17 2.51 6.34
C ALA A 126 -26.15 3.80 5.51
N GLY A 127 -26.84 3.79 4.36
CA GLY A 127 -27.24 5.02 3.68
C GLY A 127 -26.71 5.25 2.27
N GLN A 128 -26.56 4.22 1.44
CA GLN A 128 -26.67 4.42 -0.01
C GLN A 128 -28.16 4.43 -0.35
N GLY A 129 -28.66 5.57 -0.82
CA GLY A 129 -30.04 5.75 -1.27
C GLY A 129 -30.44 4.74 -2.35
N PRO A 130 -31.75 4.51 -2.55
CA PRO A 130 -32.22 3.42 -3.39
C PRO A 130 -31.77 3.60 -4.84
N VAL A 131 -30.95 2.65 -5.30
CA VAL A 131 -30.67 2.40 -6.72
C VAL A 131 -31.97 2.00 -7.42
N PRO A 132 -32.36 2.63 -8.55
CA PRO A 132 -33.55 2.23 -9.29
C PRO A 132 -33.26 0.93 -10.05
N GLY A 133 -34.04 -0.12 -9.77
CA GLY A 133 -34.13 -1.28 -10.68
C GLY A 133 -33.69 -2.65 -10.14
N ASN A 134 -33.66 -2.89 -8.82
CA ASN A 134 -33.45 -4.26 -8.32
C ASN A 134 -34.78 -5.05 -8.27
N PRO A 135 -34.98 -6.12 -9.08
CA PRO A 135 -36.22 -6.89 -9.13
C PRO A 135 -36.40 -7.85 -7.93
N TYR A 136 -35.41 -7.94 -7.04
CA TYR A 136 -35.38 -8.90 -5.92
C TYR A 136 -35.34 -8.24 -4.53
N ALA A 137 -35.74 -6.97 -4.40
CA ALA A 137 -35.86 -6.34 -3.09
C ALA A 137 -37.03 -6.95 -2.29
N PRO A 138 -36.83 -7.39 -1.04
CA PRO A 138 -37.92 -7.92 -0.21
C PRO A 138 -38.93 -6.80 0.08
N GLN A 139 -40.18 -7.03 -0.32
CA GLN A 139 -41.30 -6.12 -0.07
C GLN A 139 -41.48 -5.88 1.43
N GLY A 140 -41.31 -4.63 1.85
CA GLY A 140 -41.61 -4.19 3.22
C GLY A 140 -43.08 -4.42 3.57
N PRO A 141 -43.41 -4.53 4.87
CA PRO A 141 -44.74 -4.90 5.30
C PRO A 141 -45.73 -3.73 5.22
N GLY A 142 -46.72 -3.83 4.36
CA GLY A 142 -48.08 -3.34 4.61
C GLY A 142 -49.02 -4.56 4.55
N PRO A 143 -50.17 -4.61 5.26
CA PRO A 143 -51.09 -3.48 5.48
C PRO A 143 -51.74 -3.41 6.90
N GLY A 144 -52.43 -2.28 7.16
CA GLY A 144 -53.71 -2.23 7.89
C GLY A 144 -53.75 -2.69 9.36
N ASN A 145 -53.79 -1.74 10.29
CA ASN A 145 -54.19 -1.99 11.68
C ASN A 145 -55.74 -1.99 11.79
N PRO A 146 -56.43 -3.09 12.14
CA PRO A 146 -57.89 -3.13 12.23
C PRO A 146 -58.47 -2.62 13.57
N PHE A 147 -57.64 -2.18 14.52
CA PHE A 147 -58.08 -1.83 15.89
C PHE A 147 -57.75 -0.39 16.30
N ALA A 148 -58.01 0.59 15.43
CA ALA A 148 -57.99 2.00 15.84
C ALA A 148 -59.34 2.37 16.49
N PRO A 149 -59.40 2.82 17.77
CA PRO A 149 -60.61 3.41 18.33
C PRO A 149 -60.75 4.84 17.78
N GLY A 150 -61.88 5.12 17.14
CA GLY A 150 -62.20 6.45 16.60
C GLY A 150 -62.58 7.46 17.70
N PRO A 151 -62.53 8.78 17.41
CA PRO A 151 -62.88 9.82 18.38
C PRO A 151 -64.38 10.15 18.34
N GLY A 152 -65.01 10.30 19.51
CA GLY A 152 -66.36 10.87 19.61
C GLY A 152 -67.07 10.55 20.93
N GLY A 153 -67.09 11.53 21.83
CA GLY A 153 -67.80 11.54 23.12
C GLY A 153 -67.31 12.66 24.00
#